data_AF-A0A0B0NAW5-F1
#
_entry.id   AF-A0A0B0NAW5-F1
#
_cell.length_a   1.000
_cell.length_b   1.000
_cell.length_c   1.000
_cell.angle_alpha   90.00
_cell.angle_beta   90.00
_cell.angle_gamma   90.00
#
_symmetry.space_group_name_H-M   'P 1'
#
loop_
_entity.id
_entity.type
_entity.pdbx_description
1 polymer ?
#
loop_
_entity_poly.entity_id
_entity_poly.type
_entity_poly.pdbx_seq_one_letter_code
_entity_poly.pdbx_strand_id
1 'polypeptide(L)'
;MSEKFNRDLSLSGKIPSGLFNAMFEFKGCWQKDACAAKGLAYDGWFLTLYNVELERTNITLSERVKQEVPTTWDPAAIAEFIEKYGTHVVVGVKMGGKDVIHVKQLQNSNLQPNEVQKTLKQLADERFSENIGTSPFSEKPKGEHYIPGQLHQGVLAGSMRPPVVTCSKNNDIMNIYIRRGGIDFGQSHSQWLSTISHSPNVISMSLVPITSLLSCARGNGFLSHAVNLYLRYKPPIEELHVFLEFQIPRQWAPVYSDLPLGLKHRKQSSPSLQFTFMGPKLYVNTARVDTGKRPVTGIRLYLEGKKSDHLAIHLQHLSTLPTILPLSDDHSYESIDEPERGYLEPVKWSIFSHVCTAPVHYNGTHFECTAPIVTKAWFEVKVVGMRKVLFLRLGFSMVASARLRRSEWDGPSTLSRKSGMFSMLISTRFSSGLNPNEKPTKVDLNSAVFPGGPPSPTKAPKMTNFVDTKEIVRGPQDTPGYWVVTGAKLCVEGGRISIKAKYSLLTVISEERQEQSTL
;
A
#
# COMPACT_ATOMS: atom_id res chain seq x y z
N MET A 1 -17.56 -11.26 5.67
CA MET A 1 -17.92 -11.92 4.40
C MET A 1 -16.77 -12.71 3.78
N SER A 2 -15.56 -12.15 3.67
CA SER A 2 -14.37 -12.88 3.15
C SER A 2 -14.15 -14.24 3.82
N GLU A 3 -14.22 -14.29 5.15
CA GLU A 3 -14.09 -15.53 5.92
C GLU A 3 -15.17 -16.59 5.61
N LYS A 4 -16.38 -16.16 5.20
CA LYS A 4 -17.43 -17.09 4.74
C LYS A 4 -17.02 -17.68 3.39
N PHE A 5 -16.64 -16.84 2.43
CA PHE A 5 -16.14 -17.28 1.12
C PHE A 5 -14.93 -18.21 1.24
N ASN A 6 -14.00 -17.92 2.15
CA ASN A 6 -12.84 -18.78 2.37
C ASN A 6 -13.27 -20.16 2.89
N ARG A 7 -14.19 -20.22 3.87
CA ARG A 7 -14.75 -21.48 4.36
C ARG A 7 -15.45 -22.27 3.26
N ASP A 8 -16.21 -21.60 2.39
CA ASP A 8 -16.88 -22.23 1.24
C ASP A 8 -15.88 -22.84 0.24
N LEU A 9 -14.63 -22.34 0.22
CA LEU A 9 -13.51 -22.85 -0.58
C LEU A 9 -12.59 -23.83 0.18
N SER A 10 -12.97 -24.27 1.39
CA SER A 10 -12.12 -25.06 2.30
C SER A 10 -10.82 -24.35 2.74
N LEU A 11 -10.79 -23.03 2.72
CA LEU A 11 -9.69 -22.19 3.19
C LEU A 11 -9.96 -21.61 4.58
N SER A 12 -8.90 -21.49 5.39
CA SER A 12 -8.96 -20.82 6.69
C SER A 12 -8.54 -19.35 6.62
N GLY A 13 -9.01 -18.54 7.56
CA GLY A 13 -8.55 -17.16 7.76
C GLY A 13 -9.41 -16.09 7.09
N LYS A 14 -9.01 -14.83 7.30
CA LYS A 14 -9.83 -13.64 6.98
C LYS A 14 -9.40 -12.90 5.71
N ILE A 15 -8.21 -13.22 5.19
CA ILE A 15 -7.65 -12.55 3.99
C ILE A 15 -8.53 -12.89 2.77
N PRO A 16 -9.00 -11.88 2.02
CA PRO A 16 -9.84 -12.11 0.85
C PRO A 16 -9.18 -12.96 -0.25
N SER A 17 -9.82 -14.07 -0.61
CA SER A 17 -9.40 -14.91 -1.74
C SER A 17 -9.48 -14.16 -3.08
N GLY A 18 -8.79 -14.67 -4.09
CA GLY A 18 -8.91 -14.17 -5.47
C GLY A 18 -10.36 -14.23 -5.97
N LEU A 19 -11.08 -15.29 -5.64
CA LEU A 19 -12.49 -15.44 -6.00
C LEU A 19 -13.35 -14.34 -5.36
N PHE A 20 -13.23 -14.12 -4.05
CA PHE A 20 -13.96 -13.05 -3.37
C PHE A 20 -13.70 -11.68 -4.00
N ASN A 21 -12.43 -11.40 -4.33
CA ASN A 21 -12.06 -10.14 -4.97
C ASN A 21 -12.71 -9.98 -6.35
N ALA A 22 -12.73 -11.03 -7.16
CA ALA A 22 -13.39 -11.01 -8.46
C ALA A 22 -14.91 -10.80 -8.35
N MET A 23 -15.55 -11.38 -7.32
CA MET A 23 -17.01 -11.28 -7.12
C MET A 23 -17.48 -9.88 -6.70
N PHE A 24 -16.62 -9.09 -6.06
CA PHE A 24 -16.93 -7.74 -5.57
C PHE A 24 -16.08 -6.63 -6.21
N GLU A 25 -15.42 -6.93 -7.32
CA GLU A 25 -14.55 -6.02 -8.06
C GLU A 25 -13.52 -5.30 -7.16
N PHE A 26 -12.82 -6.07 -6.35
CA PHE A 26 -11.70 -5.60 -5.51
C PHE A 26 -10.38 -5.82 -6.24
N LYS A 27 -9.74 -4.72 -6.65
CA LYS A 27 -8.52 -4.70 -7.47
C LYS A 27 -7.29 -4.23 -6.69
N GLY A 28 -7.45 -3.70 -5.48
CA GLY A 28 -6.38 -3.11 -4.68
C GLY A 28 -5.89 -4.01 -3.55
N CYS A 29 -5.11 -3.43 -2.64
CA CYS A 29 -4.78 -4.09 -1.38
C CYS A 29 -6.04 -4.18 -0.50
N TRP A 30 -6.22 -5.30 0.19
CA TRP A 30 -7.52 -5.61 0.82
C TRP A 30 -7.93 -4.59 1.88
N GLN A 31 -6.99 -3.92 2.55
CA GLN A 31 -7.29 -2.91 3.55
C GLN A 31 -7.93 -1.66 2.91
N LYS A 32 -7.38 -1.16 1.80
CA LYS A 32 -7.94 0.00 1.09
C LYS A 32 -9.30 -0.34 0.50
N ASP A 33 -9.40 -1.52 -0.10
CA ASP A 33 -10.64 -2.05 -0.67
C ASP A 33 -11.73 -2.24 0.39
N ALA A 34 -11.37 -2.74 1.57
CA ALA A 34 -12.27 -2.86 2.71
C ALA A 34 -12.71 -1.48 3.24
N CYS A 35 -11.81 -0.49 3.30
CA CYS A 35 -12.18 0.87 3.71
C CYS A 35 -13.09 1.59 2.70
N ALA A 36 -13.05 1.20 1.43
CA ALA A 36 -13.89 1.79 0.38
C ALA A 36 -15.32 1.22 0.33
N ALA A 37 -15.57 0.08 0.98
CA ALA A 37 -16.86 -0.59 1.00
C ALA A 37 -17.51 -0.55 2.38
N LYS A 38 -18.74 -0.05 2.46
CA LYS A 38 -19.54 0.00 3.69
C LYS A 38 -20.18 -1.35 4.02
N GLY A 39 -20.67 -2.02 2.99
CA GLY A 39 -21.46 -3.24 3.10
C GLY A 39 -21.38 -4.07 1.83
N LEU A 40 -21.48 -5.38 1.98
CA LEU A 40 -21.49 -6.34 0.89
C LEU A 40 -22.69 -7.27 1.08
N ALA A 41 -23.36 -7.60 -0.01
CA ALA A 41 -24.45 -8.56 -0.03
C ALA A 41 -24.43 -9.31 -1.36
N TYR A 42 -24.99 -10.52 -1.39
CA TYR A 42 -25.20 -11.23 -2.65
C TYR A 42 -26.41 -12.15 -2.52
N ASP A 43 -27.05 -12.42 -3.65
CA ASP A 43 -28.14 -13.39 -3.77
C ASP A 43 -28.02 -14.09 -5.13
N GLY A 44 -28.42 -15.35 -5.21
CA GLY A 44 -28.29 -16.09 -6.46
C GLY A 44 -28.59 -17.57 -6.37
N TRP A 45 -28.70 -18.17 -7.55
CA TRP A 45 -28.95 -19.58 -7.75
C TRP A 45 -27.64 -20.34 -7.96
N PHE A 46 -27.53 -21.49 -7.30
CA PHE A 46 -26.38 -22.39 -7.40
C PHE A 46 -26.88 -23.81 -7.65
N LEU A 47 -26.84 -24.26 -8.89
CA LEU A 47 -27.23 -25.60 -9.29
C LEU A 47 -25.98 -26.47 -9.47
N THR A 48 -25.80 -27.41 -8.56
CA THR A 48 -24.72 -28.40 -8.63
C THR A 48 -25.24 -29.66 -9.30
N LEU A 49 -24.61 -30.09 -10.40
CA LEU A 49 -24.92 -31.35 -11.07
C LEU A 49 -24.10 -32.51 -10.49
N TYR A 50 -22.79 -32.30 -10.36
CA TYR A 50 -21.88 -33.30 -9.82
C TYR A 50 -20.66 -32.63 -9.19
N ASN A 51 -20.00 -33.36 -8.29
CA ASN A 51 -18.77 -32.93 -7.62
C ASN A 51 -17.65 -33.87 -8.02
N VAL A 52 -16.47 -33.31 -8.27
CA VAL A 52 -15.23 -34.06 -8.47
C VAL A 52 -14.28 -33.65 -7.36
N GLU A 53 -13.92 -34.56 -6.47
CA GLU A 53 -13.05 -34.28 -5.34
C GLU A 53 -11.93 -35.31 -5.25
N LEU A 54 -10.73 -34.85 -4.94
CA LEU A 54 -9.59 -35.70 -4.60
C LEU A 54 -9.77 -36.26 -3.20
N GLU A 55 -9.40 -37.53 -3.02
CA GLU A 55 -9.40 -38.16 -1.71
C GLU A 55 -8.34 -37.49 -0.81
N ARG A 56 -8.80 -36.83 0.26
CA ARG A 56 -7.97 -35.89 1.05
C ARG A 56 -6.83 -36.55 1.82
N THR A 57 -6.87 -37.87 2.01
CA THR A 57 -5.92 -38.62 2.84
C THR A 57 -4.55 -38.82 2.18
N ASN A 58 -4.46 -38.77 0.84
CA ASN A 58 -3.24 -39.16 0.10
C ASN A 58 -2.74 -38.09 -0.89
N ILE A 59 -3.04 -36.80 -0.66
CA ILE A 59 -2.61 -35.74 -1.57
C ILE A 59 -1.12 -35.47 -1.39
N THR A 60 -0.32 -35.83 -2.39
CA THR A 60 1.12 -35.57 -2.43
C THR A 60 1.48 -34.72 -3.65
N LEU A 61 2.32 -33.70 -3.45
CA LEU A 61 2.92 -32.98 -4.57
C LEU A 61 3.94 -33.85 -5.29
N SER A 62 4.05 -33.66 -6.61
CA SER A 62 5.08 -34.32 -7.41
C SER A 62 6.47 -33.89 -6.95
N GLU A 63 7.44 -34.80 -7.04
CA GLU A 63 8.79 -34.54 -6.53
C GLU A 63 9.47 -33.38 -7.26
N ARG A 64 9.16 -33.19 -8.55
CA ARG A 64 9.59 -32.05 -9.34
C ARG A 64 9.18 -30.71 -8.72
N VAL A 65 7.92 -30.57 -8.28
CA VAL A 65 7.43 -29.33 -7.66
C VAL A 65 8.15 -29.07 -6.34
N LYS A 66 8.42 -30.12 -5.55
CA LYS A 66 9.17 -29.98 -4.29
C LYS A 66 10.62 -29.54 -4.51
N GLN A 67 11.28 -30.06 -5.54
CA GLN A 67 12.66 -29.71 -5.88
C GLN A 67 12.81 -28.27 -6.37
N GLU A 68 11.77 -27.71 -7.00
CA GLU A 68 11.76 -26.33 -7.46
C GLU A 68 11.46 -25.30 -6.34
N VAL A 69 11.21 -25.74 -5.10
CA VAL A 69 11.01 -24.82 -3.97
C VAL A 69 12.34 -24.16 -3.58
N PRO A 70 12.45 -22.82 -3.60
CA PRO A 70 13.68 -22.13 -3.22
C PRO A 70 14.08 -22.41 -1.77
N THR A 71 15.33 -22.80 -1.54
CA THR A 71 15.82 -23.17 -0.21
C THR A 71 16.19 -21.97 0.68
N THR A 72 16.36 -20.80 0.08
CA THR A 72 16.72 -19.52 0.72
C THR A 72 15.72 -18.43 0.35
N TRP A 73 15.79 -17.28 1.03
CA TRP A 73 15.02 -16.10 0.63
C TRP A 73 15.62 -15.49 -0.65
N ASP A 74 15.21 -16.02 -1.80
CA ASP A 74 15.51 -15.50 -3.13
C ASP A 74 14.21 -14.93 -3.74
N PRO A 75 14.01 -13.60 -3.73
CA PRO A 75 12.82 -12.95 -4.26
C PRO A 75 12.48 -13.33 -5.70
N ALA A 76 13.47 -13.52 -6.58
CA ALA A 76 13.25 -13.82 -7.99
C ALA A 76 12.76 -15.26 -8.15
N ALA A 77 13.48 -16.24 -7.58
CA ALA A 77 13.09 -17.64 -7.65
C ALA A 77 11.74 -17.92 -6.95
N ILE A 78 11.46 -17.23 -5.85
CA ILE A 78 10.16 -17.34 -5.16
C ILE A 78 9.02 -16.77 -6.00
N ALA A 79 9.23 -15.60 -6.64
CA ALA A 79 8.23 -15.02 -7.52
C ALA A 79 7.94 -15.93 -8.71
N GLU A 80 8.98 -16.47 -9.34
CA GLU A 80 8.86 -17.44 -10.45
C GLU A 80 8.08 -18.68 -10.02
N PHE A 81 8.36 -19.23 -8.83
CA PHE A 81 7.61 -20.37 -8.29
C PHE A 81 6.12 -20.04 -8.14
N ILE A 82 5.78 -18.89 -7.56
CA ILE A 82 4.39 -18.45 -7.35
C ILE A 82 3.69 -18.20 -8.68
N GLU A 83 4.37 -17.64 -9.67
CA GLU A 83 3.84 -17.41 -11.01
C GLU A 83 3.56 -18.75 -11.72
N LYS A 84 4.50 -19.69 -11.64
CA LYS A 84 4.43 -21.00 -12.30
C LYS A 84 3.39 -21.94 -11.70
N TYR A 85 3.35 -22.05 -10.37
CA TYR A 85 2.51 -23.04 -9.66
C TYR A 85 1.29 -22.44 -8.98
N GLY A 86 1.25 -21.12 -8.79
CA GLY A 86 0.22 -20.46 -8.01
C GLY A 86 0.40 -20.64 -6.50
N THR A 87 -0.65 -20.33 -5.76
CA THR A 87 -0.63 -20.31 -4.28
C THR A 87 -1.39 -21.47 -3.65
N HIS A 88 -2.33 -22.06 -4.39
CA HIS A 88 -3.24 -23.10 -3.91
C HIS A 88 -3.43 -24.18 -4.96
N VAL A 89 -3.63 -25.40 -4.49
CA VAL A 89 -3.97 -26.57 -5.31
C VAL A 89 -5.47 -26.77 -5.27
N VAL A 90 -6.08 -27.02 -6.43
CA VAL A 90 -7.50 -27.39 -6.53
C VAL A 90 -7.65 -28.86 -6.15
N VAL A 91 -8.32 -29.13 -5.02
CA VAL A 91 -8.57 -30.48 -4.52
C VAL A 91 -10.01 -30.94 -4.76
N GLY A 92 -10.89 -30.04 -5.20
CA GLY A 92 -12.24 -30.40 -5.60
C GLY A 92 -12.92 -29.30 -6.40
N VAL A 93 -13.87 -29.69 -7.23
CA VAL A 93 -14.68 -28.79 -8.04
C VAL A 93 -16.13 -29.21 -8.00
N LYS A 94 -17.02 -28.22 -7.93
CA LYS A 94 -18.47 -28.41 -8.10
C LYS A 94 -18.85 -27.95 -9.50
N MET A 95 -19.44 -28.85 -10.27
CA MET A 95 -19.82 -28.62 -11.67
C MET A 95 -21.31 -28.38 -11.78
N GLY A 96 -21.71 -27.39 -12.58
CA GLY A 96 -23.11 -27.08 -12.84
C GLY A 96 -23.31 -25.66 -13.35
N GLY A 97 -24.28 -24.95 -12.81
CA GLY A 97 -24.60 -23.57 -13.19
C GLY A 97 -24.81 -22.66 -11.99
N LYS A 98 -24.36 -21.42 -12.07
CA LYS A 98 -24.67 -20.39 -11.07
C LYS A 98 -25.08 -19.08 -11.72
N ASP A 99 -26.00 -18.39 -11.07
CA ASP A 99 -26.49 -17.09 -11.50
C ASP A 99 -26.65 -16.19 -10.28
N VAL A 100 -25.70 -15.27 -10.07
CA VAL A 100 -25.53 -14.54 -8.80
C VAL A 100 -25.46 -13.04 -9.04
N ILE A 101 -26.10 -12.28 -8.18
CA ILE A 101 -26.04 -10.81 -8.10
C ILE A 101 -25.24 -10.48 -6.85
N HIS A 102 -24.13 -9.78 -7.02
CA HIS A 102 -23.36 -9.23 -5.91
C HIS A 102 -23.61 -7.74 -5.82
N VAL A 103 -23.74 -7.24 -4.61
CA VAL A 103 -24.04 -5.85 -4.29
C VAL A 103 -22.93 -5.33 -3.39
N LYS A 104 -22.28 -4.26 -3.82
CA LYS A 104 -21.24 -3.54 -3.09
C LYS A 104 -21.73 -2.14 -2.77
N GLN A 105 -21.96 -1.89 -1.49
CA GLN A 105 -22.29 -0.56 -0.97
C GLN A 105 -21.00 0.23 -0.75
N LEU A 106 -20.90 1.41 -1.35
CA LEU A 106 -19.73 2.27 -1.22
C LEU A 106 -19.71 3.01 0.12
N GLN A 107 -18.52 3.36 0.60
CA GLN A 107 -18.32 3.96 1.93
C GLN A 107 -19.11 5.26 2.16
N ASN A 108 -19.31 6.05 1.11
CA ASN A 108 -20.01 7.33 1.18
C ASN A 108 -21.54 7.19 1.15
N SER A 109 -22.07 5.96 1.02
CA SER A 109 -23.50 5.71 0.94
C SER A 109 -24.20 5.95 2.27
N ASN A 110 -25.28 6.72 2.24
CA ASN A 110 -26.14 6.96 3.40
C ASN A 110 -27.18 5.85 3.65
N LEU A 111 -27.25 4.86 2.75
CA LEU A 111 -28.25 3.79 2.83
C LEU A 111 -28.03 2.91 4.06
N GLN A 112 -29.14 2.51 4.67
CA GLN A 112 -29.14 1.55 5.77
C GLN A 112 -29.04 0.11 5.25
N PRO A 113 -28.51 -0.85 6.04
CA PRO A 113 -28.39 -2.24 5.61
C PRO A 113 -29.70 -2.86 5.12
N ASN A 114 -30.83 -2.51 5.73
CA ASN A 114 -32.16 -3.01 5.35
C ASN A 114 -32.59 -2.51 3.96
N GLU A 115 -32.21 -1.30 3.58
CA GLU A 115 -32.49 -0.73 2.26
C GLU A 115 -31.68 -1.46 1.19
N VAL A 116 -30.39 -1.69 1.45
CA VAL A 116 -29.52 -2.48 0.57
C VAL A 116 -30.06 -3.89 0.39
N GLN A 117 -30.54 -4.53 1.47
CA GLN A 117 -31.17 -5.84 1.41
C GLN A 117 -32.46 -5.82 0.58
N LYS A 118 -33.30 -4.80 0.74
CA LYS A 118 -34.53 -4.64 -0.05
C LYS A 118 -34.22 -4.45 -1.54
N THR A 119 -33.21 -3.64 -1.86
CA THR A 119 -32.73 -3.45 -3.24
C THR A 119 -32.20 -4.75 -3.83
N LEU A 120 -31.37 -5.50 -3.09
CA LEU A 120 -30.88 -6.80 -3.55
C LEU A 120 -32.04 -7.77 -3.82
N LYS A 121 -33.03 -7.82 -2.94
CA LYS A 121 -34.22 -8.66 -3.12
C LYS A 121 -35.00 -8.25 -4.38
N GLN A 122 -35.23 -6.96 -4.60
CA GLN A 122 -35.90 -6.48 -5.80
C GLN A 122 -35.13 -6.87 -7.08
N LEU A 123 -33.80 -6.70 -7.09
CA LEU A 123 -32.97 -7.11 -8.23
C LEU A 123 -33.02 -8.63 -8.46
N ALA A 124 -33.06 -9.42 -7.39
CA ALA A 124 -33.20 -10.87 -7.47
C ALA A 124 -34.58 -11.27 -8.02
N ASP A 125 -35.66 -10.67 -7.51
CA ASP A 125 -37.02 -10.90 -7.98
C ASP A 125 -37.17 -10.54 -9.47
N GLU A 126 -36.64 -9.38 -9.89
CA GLU A 126 -36.65 -8.95 -11.30
C GLU A 126 -35.86 -9.92 -12.19
N ARG A 127 -34.69 -10.38 -11.73
CA ARG A 127 -33.80 -11.24 -12.54
C ARG A 127 -34.27 -12.69 -12.63
N PHE A 128 -34.82 -13.22 -11.54
CA PHE A 128 -35.17 -14.64 -11.41
C PHE A 128 -36.66 -14.90 -11.62
N SER A 129 -37.49 -13.87 -11.80
CA SER A 129 -38.88 -14.05 -12.24
C SER A 129 -38.99 -14.59 -13.67
N GLU A 130 -40.09 -15.28 -13.97
CA GLU A 130 -40.38 -15.83 -15.29
C GLU A 130 -40.78 -14.78 -16.34
N ASN A 131 -40.94 -13.52 -15.94
CA ASN A 131 -41.36 -12.46 -16.84
C ASN A 131 -40.22 -12.05 -17.79
N ILE A 132 -40.58 -11.89 -19.07
CA ILE A 132 -39.70 -11.56 -20.21
C ILE A 132 -39.23 -10.09 -20.09
N GLY A 133 -38.45 -9.79 -19.06
CA GLY A 133 -37.72 -8.53 -18.92
C GLY A 133 -36.38 -8.60 -19.64
N THR A 134 -35.98 -7.51 -20.29
CA THR A 134 -34.73 -7.39 -21.03
C THR A 134 -33.55 -7.70 -20.11
N SER A 135 -32.87 -8.83 -20.35
CA SER A 135 -31.75 -9.23 -19.50
C SER A 135 -30.56 -8.27 -19.68
N PRO A 136 -29.79 -7.97 -18.62
CA PRO A 136 -28.53 -7.22 -18.75
C PRO A 136 -27.47 -7.94 -19.61
N PHE A 137 -27.76 -9.17 -20.07
CA PHE A 137 -26.94 -9.97 -20.98
C PHE A 137 -27.49 -9.99 -22.42
N SER A 138 -28.47 -9.13 -22.74
CA SER A 138 -29.13 -9.05 -24.05
C SER A 138 -28.31 -8.31 -25.12
N GLU A 139 -27.31 -7.51 -24.74
CA GLU A 139 -26.47 -6.80 -25.70
C GLU A 139 -25.20 -7.60 -26.02
N LYS A 140 -24.93 -7.81 -27.31
CA LYS A 140 -23.63 -8.30 -27.79
C LYS A 140 -22.55 -7.28 -27.39
N PRO A 141 -21.38 -7.70 -26.89
CA PRO A 141 -20.27 -6.77 -26.73
C PRO A 141 -19.90 -6.21 -28.11
N LYS A 142 -19.95 -4.88 -28.26
CA LYS A 142 -19.32 -4.22 -29.40
C LYS A 142 -17.83 -4.54 -29.32
N GLY A 143 -17.28 -5.07 -30.41
CA GLY A 143 -15.86 -5.40 -30.51
C GLY A 143 -15.03 -4.14 -30.34
N GLU A 144 -14.51 -3.92 -29.14
CA GLU A 144 -13.36 -3.06 -28.92
C GLU A 144 -12.12 -3.93 -28.94
N HIS A 145 -11.14 -3.50 -29.73
CA HIS A 145 -9.85 -4.16 -29.90
C HIS A 145 -9.19 -4.41 -28.54
N TYR A 146 -9.18 -5.68 -28.12
CA TYR A 146 -8.44 -6.14 -26.96
C TYR A 146 -6.94 -6.02 -27.26
N ILE A 147 -6.23 -5.22 -26.47
CA ILE A 147 -4.77 -5.32 -26.35
C ILE A 147 -4.47 -6.49 -25.41
N PRO A 148 -3.81 -7.56 -25.88
CA PRO A 148 -3.40 -8.69 -25.04
C PRO A 148 -2.25 -8.25 -24.14
N GLY A 149 -2.51 -7.89 -22.88
CA GLY A 149 -1.42 -7.45 -22.01
C GLY A 149 -1.67 -7.33 -20.50
N GLN A 150 -2.85 -7.64 -19.96
CA GLN A 150 -3.12 -7.51 -18.52
C GLN A 150 -3.98 -8.66 -17.96
N LEU A 151 -3.61 -9.89 -18.28
CA LEU A 151 -4.32 -11.09 -17.83
C LEU A 151 -3.36 -12.10 -17.20
N HIS A 152 -2.68 -11.71 -16.13
CA HIS A 152 -2.03 -12.66 -15.23
C HIS A 152 -2.87 -12.87 -13.96
N GLN A 153 -4.14 -13.22 -14.16
CA GLN A 153 -4.96 -13.87 -13.14
C GLN A 153 -4.95 -15.36 -13.52
N GLY A 154 -4.23 -16.17 -12.75
CA GLY A 154 -3.79 -17.53 -13.12
C GLY A 154 -4.83 -18.41 -13.82
N VAL A 155 -4.32 -19.27 -14.73
CA VAL A 155 -4.85 -20.39 -15.56
C VAL A 155 -6.37 -20.67 -15.60
N LEU A 156 -7.13 -20.43 -14.52
CA LEU A 156 -8.59 -20.60 -14.45
C LEU A 156 -9.39 -19.29 -14.59
N ALA A 157 -8.78 -18.11 -14.42
CA ALA A 157 -9.47 -16.83 -14.60
C ALA A 157 -9.46 -16.34 -16.06
N GLY A 158 -8.55 -16.84 -16.91
CA GLY A 158 -8.54 -16.55 -18.35
C GLY A 158 -9.72 -17.13 -19.14
N SER A 159 -10.50 -18.04 -18.53
CA SER A 159 -11.74 -18.60 -19.10
C SER A 159 -13.00 -17.85 -18.61
N MET A 160 -12.83 -16.73 -17.89
CA MET A 160 -13.94 -16.03 -17.24
C MET A 160 -14.44 -14.86 -18.08
N ARG A 161 -15.72 -14.92 -18.48
CA ARG A 161 -16.42 -13.76 -19.00
C ARG A 161 -16.38 -12.63 -17.97
N PRO A 162 -16.10 -11.37 -18.39
CA PRO A 162 -16.17 -10.22 -17.49
C PRO A 162 -17.55 -10.12 -16.84
N PRO A 163 -17.63 -9.82 -15.53
CA PRO A 163 -18.91 -9.58 -14.89
C PRO A 163 -19.61 -8.38 -15.53
N VAL A 164 -20.94 -8.42 -15.60
CA VAL A 164 -21.70 -7.22 -15.98
C VAL A 164 -21.82 -6.37 -14.73
N VAL A 165 -21.32 -5.14 -14.77
CA VAL A 165 -21.33 -4.21 -13.64
C VAL A 165 -22.25 -3.05 -13.96
N THR A 166 -23.21 -2.77 -13.07
CA THR A 166 -24.07 -1.58 -13.16
C THR A 166 -23.96 -0.77 -11.88
N CYS A 167 -23.97 0.55 -12.00
CA CYS A 167 -23.94 1.47 -10.87
C CYS A 167 -25.31 2.11 -10.68
N SER A 168 -25.73 2.29 -9.43
CA SER A 168 -26.96 3.03 -9.15
C SER A 168 -26.83 4.50 -9.57
N LYS A 169 -27.96 5.16 -9.86
CA LYS A 169 -27.97 6.57 -10.34
C LYS A 169 -27.27 7.56 -9.40
N ASN A 170 -27.19 7.24 -8.12
CA ASN A 170 -26.56 8.09 -7.09
C ASN A 170 -25.12 7.64 -6.75
N ASN A 171 -24.57 6.64 -7.44
CA ASN A 171 -23.29 6.01 -7.13
C ASN A 171 -23.17 5.51 -5.68
N ASP A 172 -24.28 5.10 -5.07
CA ASP A 172 -24.31 4.57 -3.70
C ASP A 172 -24.01 3.06 -3.67
N ILE A 173 -24.41 2.37 -4.73
CA ILE A 173 -24.39 0.91 -4.83
C ILE A 173 -23.87 0.50 -6.21
N MET A 174 -22.99 -0.50 -6.20
CA MET A 174 -22.51 -1.20 -7.38
C MET A 174 -23.10 -2.62 -7.41
N ASN A 175 -23.75 -2.97 -8.51
CA ASN A 175 -24.34 -4.29 -8.76
C ASN A 175 -23.46 -5.05 -9.76
N ILE A 176 -23.13 -6.29 -9.45
CA ILE A 176 -22.19 -7.12 -10.21
C ILE A 176 -22.89 -8.45 -10.50
N TYR A 177 -23.22 -8.69 -11.76
CA TYR A 177 -23.93 -9.87 -12.22
C TYR A 177 -22.95 -10.91 -12.76
N ILE A 178 -23.00 -12.11 -12.20
CA ILE A 178 -22.10 -13.22 -12.55
C ILE A 178 -22.95 -14.45 -12.84
N ARG A 179 -22.94 -14.88 -14.10
CA ARG A 179 -23.54 -16.12 -14.58
C ARG A 179 -22.44 -17.07 -15.06
N ARG A 180 -22.53 -18.37 -14.74
CA ARG A 180 -21.60 -19.42 -15.22
C ARG A 180 -22.30 -20.76 -15.38
N GLY A 181 -21.81 -21.57 -16.32
CA GLY A 181 -22.45 -22.82 -16.70
C GLY A 181 -23.68 -22.55 -17.57
N GLY A 182 -24.09 -23.54 -18.37
CA GLY A 182 -25.09 -23.35 -19.41
C GLY A 182 -24.65 -22.40 -20.53
N ILE A 183 -25.61 -21.95 -21.33
CA ILE A 183 -25.43 -20.88 -22.31
C ILE A 183 -25.63 -19.55 -21.58
N ASP A 184 -24.54 -18.86 -21.29
CA ASP A 184 -24.52 -17.71 -20.37
C ASP A 184 -24.86 -16.35 -21.01
N PHE A 185 -25.37 -16.33 -22.26
CA PHE A 185 -25.66 -15.11 -23.01
C PHE A 185 -27.04 -15.11 -23.66
N GLY A 186 -27.64 -13.92 -23.80
CA GLY A 186 -28.83 -13.69 -24.63
C GLY A 186 -30.10 -14.43 -24.21
N GLN A 187 -30.15 -14.99 -23.00
CA GLN A 187 -31.24 -15.84 -22.52
C GLN A 187 -31.75 -15.39 -21.14
N SER A 188 -33.04 -15.58 -20.91
CA SER A 188 -33.66 -15.39 -19.59
C SER A 188 -33.08 -16.39 -18.57
N HIS A 189 -33.33 -16.17 -17.28
CA HIS A 189 -32.93 -17.13 -16.25
C HIS A 189 -33.58 -18.51 -16.45
N SER A 190 -34.88 -18.55 -16.79
CA SER A 190 -35.62 -19.80 -17.03
C SER A 190 -35.08 -20.61 -18.21
N GLN A 191 -34.76 -19.94 -19.32
CA GLN A 191 -34.12 -20.58 -20.48
C GLN A 191 -32.70 -21.07 -20.15
N TRP A 192 -31.94 -20.28 -19.38
CA TRP A 192 -30.61 -20.67 -18.96
C TRP A 192 -30.60 -21.96 -18.14
N LEU A 193 -31.57 -22.17 -17.24
CA LEU A 193 -31.66 -23.37 -16.39
C LEU A 193 -31.65 -24.68 -17.19
N SER A 194 -32.35 -24.74 -18.33
CA SER A 194 -32.42 -25.95 -19.16
C SER A 194 -31.12 -26.25 -19.91
N THR A 195 -30.23 -25.25 -20.05
CA THR A 195 -28.95 -25.42 -20.75
C THR A 195 -27.83 -25.95 -19.86
N ILE A 196 -28.00 -25.92 -18.53
CA ILE A 196 -26.94 -26.27 -17.56
C ILE A 196 -26.53 -27.74 -17.69
N SER A 197 -27.48 -28.64 -17.92
CA SER A 197 -27.20 -30.08 -18.09
C SER A 197 -26.32 -30.38 -19.31
N HIS A 198 -26.47 -29.60 -20.38
CA HIS A 198 -25.74 -29.79 -21.63
C HIS A 198 -24.36 -29.11 -21.63
N SER A 199 -24.17 -28.06 -20.83
CA SER A 199 -22.92 -27.28 -20.79
C SER A 199 -22.55 -26.84 -19.36
N PRO A 200 -22.30 -27.77 -18.41
CA PRO A 200 -21.96 -27.40 -17.04
C PRO A 200 -20.56 -26.78 -16.96
N ASN A 201 -20.35 -25.89 -15.99
CA ASN A 201 -19.06 -25.26 -15.71
C ASN A 201 -18.76 -25.27 -14.21
N VAL A 202 -17.53 -24.95 -13.82
CA VAL A 202 -17.10 -24.86 -12.43
C VAL A 202 -17.80 -23.70 -11.73
N ILE A 203 -18.65 -24.02 -10.74
CA ILE A 203 -19.39 -23.03 -9.96
C ILE A 203 -18.74 -22.73 -8.61
N SER A 204 -18.04 -23.71 -8.04
CA SER A 204 -17.26 -23.61 -6.80
C SER A 204 -16.05 -24.55 -6.83
N MET A 205 -15.03 -24.26 -6.02
CA MET A 205 -13.79 -25.02 -5.90
C MET A 205 -13.45 -25.26 -4.43
N SER A 206 -12.78 -26.37 -4.14
CA SER A 206 -12.15 -26.66 -2.86
C SER A 206 -10.65 -26.53 -3.04
N LEU A 207 -9.99 -25.72 -2.22
CA LEU A 207 -8.59 -25.35 -2.37
C LEU A 207 -7.78 -25.74 -1.13
N VAL A 208 -6.52 -26.11 -1.34
CA VAL A 208 -5.54 -26.36 -0.26
C VAL A 208 -4.29 -25.52 -0.54
N PRO A 209 -3.74 -24.76 0.43
CA PRO A 209 -2.51 -24.00 0.23
C PRO A 209 -1.36 -24.92 -0.17
N ILE A 210 -0.62 -24.58 -1.23
CA ILE A 210 0.47 -25.44 -1.73
C ILE A 210 1.54 -25.68 -0.65
N THR A 211 1.75 -24.69 0.23
CA THR A 211 2.70 -24.73 1.34
C THR A 211 2.33 -25.74 2.44
N SER A 212 1.05 -26.10 2.57
CA SER A 212 0.60 -27.14 3.49
C SER A 212 1.00 -28.55 3.02
N LEU A 213 1.17 -28.73 1.71
CA LEU A 213 1.62 -29.99 1.08
C LEU A 213 3.15 -30.08 0.98
N LEU A 214 3.88 -29.05 1.42
CA LEU A 214 5.34 -28.92 1.38
C LEU A 214 5.98 -29.05 2.77
N SER A 215 5.30 -29.69 3.73
CA SER A 215 5.75 -29.78 5.14
C SER A 215 7.16 -30.32 5.34
N CYS A 216 7.69 -31.11 4.39
CA CYS A 216 9.05 -31.67 4.43
C CYS A 216 10.07 -30.97 3.51
N ALA A 217 9.67 -29.94 2.74
CA ALA A 217 10.56 -29.26 1.80
C ALA A 217 11.40 -28.19 2.51
N ARG A 218 12.72 -28.19 2.26
CA ARG A 218 13.61 -27.10 2.70
C ARG A 218 13.17 -25.80 2.03
N GLY A 219 12.99 -24.73 2.80
CA GLY A 219 12.55 -23.44 2.27
C GLY A 219 11.03 -23.20 2.27
N ASN A 220 10.21 -24.17 2.70
CA ASN A 220 8.75 -23.96 2.83
C ASN A 220 8.39 -22.74 3.71
N GLY A 221 9.21 -22.42 4.72
CA GLY A 221 9.04 -21.22 5.54
C GLY A 221 9.12 -19.92 4.72
N PHE A 222 10.07 -19.83 3.80
CA PHE A 222 10.23 -18.67 2.91
C PHE A 222 9.07 -18.56 1.92
N LEU A 223 8.70 -19.67 1.26
CA LEU A 223 7.58 -19.71 0.34
C LEU A 223 6.26 -19.35 1.04
N SER A 224 6.02 -19.92 2.23
CA SER A 224 4.84 -19.59 3.06
C SER A 224 4.80 -18.11 3.42
N HIS A 225 5.94 -17.53 3.80
CA HIS A 225 6.00 -16.09 4.07
C HIS A 225 5.66 -15.26 2.82
N ALA A 226 6.26 -15.58 1.67
CA ALA A 226 6.02 -14.87 0.41
C ALA A 226 4.58 -15.01 -0.11
N VAL A 227 3.98 -16.21 -0.04
CA VAL A 227 2.58 -16.44 -0.41
C VAL A 227 1.65 -15.61 0.48
N ASN A 228 1.91 -15.56 1.79
CA ASN A 228 1.13 -14.73 2.70
C ASN A 228 1.24 -13.23 2.36
N LEU A 229 2.43 -12.75 2.02
CA LEU A 229 2.66 -11.38 1.56
C LEU A 229 1.89 -11.11 0.25
N TYR A 230 1.98 -12.00 -0.73
CA TYR A 230 1.27 -11.88 -2.01
C TYR A 230 -0.25 -11.84 -1.82
N LEU A 231 -0.82 -12.76 -1.04
CA LEU A 231 -2.27 -12.78 -0.79
C LEU A 231 -2.76 -11.54 -0.02
N ARG A 232 -1.90 -10.97 0.84
CA ARG A 232 -2.21 -9.79 1.65
C ARG A 232 -2.10 -8.49 0.85
N TYR A 233 -1.06 -8.32 0.04
CA TYR A 233 -0.78 -7.04 -0.61
C TYR A 233 -1.18 -7.02 -2.09
N LYS A 234 -1.29 -8.20 -2.72
CA LYS A 234 -1.61 -8.41 -4.13
C LYS A 234 -0.85 -7.45 -5.06
N PRO A 235 0.51 -7.40 -4.97
CA PRO A 235 1.28 -6.71 -6.00
C PRO A 235 1.03 -7.37 -7.36
N PRO A 236 1.22 -6.64 -8.48
CA PRO A 236 1.28 -7.25 -9.81
C PRO A 236 2.27 -8.42 -9.82
N ILE A 237 1.92 -9.52 -10.49
CA ILE A 237 2.75 -10.73 -10.45
C ILE A 237 4.13 -10.49 -11.08
N GLU A 238 4.18 -9.64 -12.09
CA GLU A 238 5.38 -9.26 -12.83
C GLU A 238 6.36 -8.46 -11.94
N GLU A 239 5.83 -7.75 -10.95
CA GLU A 239 6.59 -6.95 -9.98
C GLU A 239 6.78 -7.66 -8.63
N LEU A 240 6.32 -8.91 -8.49
CA LEU A 240 6.36 -9.64 -7.22
C LEU A 240 7.79 -9.80 -6.70
N HIS A 241 8.76 -10.06 -7.58
CA HIS A 241 10.17 -10.17 -7.19
C HIS A 241 10.70 -8.86 -6.56
N VAL A 242 10.46 -7.71 -7.19
CA VAL A 242 10.82 -6.38 -6.66
C VAL A 242 10.10 -6.10 -5.34
N PHE A 243 8.82 -6.46 -5.25
CA PHE A 243 8.07 -6.31 -4.02
C PHE A 243 8.68 -7.12 -2.88
N LEU A 244 9.03 -8.39 -3.11
CA LEU A 244 9.63 -9.29 -2.13
C LEU A 244 11.02 -8.83 -1.69
N GLU A 245 11.82 -8.24 -2.59
CA GLU A 245 13.10 -7.58 -2.25
C GLU A 245 12.94 -6.48 -1.18
N PHE A 246 11.79 -5.80 -1.18
CA PHE A 246 11.49 -4.73 -0.23
C PHE A 246 10.75 -5.20 1.04
N GLN A 247 10.46 -6.52 1.15
CA GLN A 247 9.84 -7.13 2.34
C GLN A 247 10.87 -7.56 3.39
N ILE A 248 11.95 -6.79 3.49
CA ILE A 248 13.02 -6.94 4.47
C ILE A 248 12.67 -6.10 5.72
N PRO A 249 13.11 -6.48 6.93
CA PRO A 249 12.91 -5.69 8.14
C PRO A 249 13.35 -4.24 7.97
N ARG A 250 12.53 -3.31 8.48
CA ARG A 250 12.78 -1.87 8.44
C ARG A 250 13.27 -1.39 9.79
N GLN A 251 14.27 -0.51 9.76
CA GLN A 251 14.89 0.04 10.96
C GLN A 251 14.96 1.56 10.85
N TRP A 252 14.99 2.23 11.99
CA TRP A 252 15.20 3.67 12.06
C TRP A 252 16.67 3.96 12.38
N ALA A 253 17.26 4.88 11.64
CA ALA A 253 18.53 5.50 11.95
C ALA A 253 18.29 6.95 12.43
N PRO A 254 18.93 7.39 13.54
CA PRO A 254 19.69 6.57 14.48
C PRO A 254 18.80 5.57 15.23
N VAL A 255 19.37 4.41 15.60
CA VAL A 255 18.67 3.42 16.44
C VAL A 255 18.57 3.98 17.86
N TYR A 256 17.45 3.72 18.56
CA TYR A 256 17.22 4.27 19.90
C TYR A 256 18.31 3.89 20.92
N SER A 257 18.95 2.74 20.76
CA SER A 257 20.10 2.30 21.57
C SER A 257 21.35 3.15 21.37
N ASP A 258 21.50 3.74 20.18
CA ASP A 258 22.69 4.48 19.75
C ASP A 258 22.55 5.97 20.06
N LEU A 259 21.33 6.41 20.41
CA LEU A 259 21.14 7.71 21.02
C LEU A 259 21.85 7.68 22.37
N PRO A 260 22.80 8.61 22.64
CA PRO A 260 23.50 8.64 23.90
C PRO A 260 22.50 8.96 25.03
N LEU A 261 21.93 7.92 25.63
CA LEU A 261 21.22 7.99 26.92
C LEU A 261 22.22 8.29 28.06
N GLY A 262 23.53 8.21 27.77
CA GLY A 262 24.61 8.58 28.67
C GLY A 262 24.91 10.08 28.72
N LEU A 263 25.37 10.53 29.88
CA LEU A 263 25.86 11.88 30.18
C LEU A 263 26.99 12.28 29.21
N LYS A 264 26.67 12.86 28.05
CA LYS A 264 27.67 13.58 27.24
C LYS A 264 28.08 14.84 28.02
N HIS A 265 29.19 14.74 28.75
CA HIS A 265 29.83 15.85 29.48
C HIS A 265 30.51 16.90 28.58
N ARG A 266 30.31 16.88 27.26
CA ARG A 266 30.75 17.95 26.37
C ARG A 266 29.54 18.75 25.88
N LYS A 267 29.40 19.99 26.38
CA LYS A 267 28.59 21.05 25.77
C LYS A 267 29.06 21.29 24.33
N GLN A 268 28.58 20.51 23.36
CA GLN A 268 28.46 21.03 22.01
C GLN A 268 27.33 22.06 22.06
N SER A 269 27.64 23.31 21.70
CA SER A 269 26.65 24.39 21.61
C SER A 269 25.70 24.08 20.45
N SER A 270 24.65 23.31 20.69
CA SER A 270 23.65 23.02 19.66
C SER A 270 22.95 24.32 19.27
N PRO A 271 22.82 24.64 17.97
CA PRO A 271 22.12 25.84 17.54
C PRO A 271 20.67 25.77 17.99
N SER A 272 20.14 26.88 18.50
CA SER A 272 18.78 26.95 19.01
C SER A 272 17.92 27.92 18.20
N LEU A 273 16.70 27.50 17.88
CA LEU A 273 15.64 28.31 17.30
C LEU A 273 14.73 28.82 18.42
N GLN A 274 14.31 30.07 18.29
CA GLN A 274 13.38 30.73 19.20
C GLN A 274 12.20 31.28 18.41
N PHE A 275 10.98 31.05 18.93
CA PHE A 275 9.73 31.39 18.24
C PHE A 275 8.91 32.49 18.93
N THR A 276 9.30 32.91 20.14
CA THR A 276 8.73 34.04 20.90
C THR A 276 9.80 34.67 21.80
N PHE A 277 9.68 35.96 22.13
CA PHE A 277 10.73 36.75 22.79
C PHE A 277 11.20 36.18 24.15
N MET A 278 10.29 35.62 24.95
CA MET A 278 10.60 34.91 26.21
C MET A 278 10.21 33.43 26.16
N GLY A 279 10.12 32.87 24.96
CA GLY A 279 9.65 31.51 24.74
C GLY A 279 10.69 30.41 24.98
N PRO A 280 10.23 29.16 24.99
CA PRO A 280 11.10 28.00 24.93
C PRO A 280 11.97 28.01 23.66
N LYS A 281 13.20 27.52 23.80
CA LYS A 281 14.17 27.35 22.72
C LYS A 281 14.13 25.90 22.22
N LEU A 282 14.08 25.73 20.90
CA LEU A 282 14.20 24.45 20.24
C LEU A 282 15.65 24.28 19.79
N TYR A 283 16.39 23.37 20.43
CA TYR A 283 17.74 23.02 20.01
C TYR A 283 17.67 22.14 18.76
N VAL A 284 18.63 22.26 17.86
CA VAL A 284 18.68 21.49 16.62
C VAL A 284 19.88 20.56 16.69
N ASN A 285 19.63 19.26 16.53
CA ASN A 285 20.67 18.26 16.37
C ASN A 285 21.19 18.32 14.92
N THR A 286 22.44 18.75 14.75
CA THR A 286 23.10 18.87 13.45
C THR A 286 23.93 17.63 13.07
N ALA A 287 23.83 16.55 13.86
CA ALA A 287 24.51 15.30 13.55
C ALA A 287 23.99 14.72 12.23
N ARG A 288 24.92 14.23 11.40
CA ARG A 288 24.59 13.59 10.14
C ARG A 288 24.06 12.18 10.39
N VAL A 289 22.82 11.92 9.95
CA VAL A 289 22.25 10.58 9.96
C VAL A 289 22.60 9.90 8.65
N ASP A 290 23.24 8.74 8.73
CA ASP A 290 23.69 7.94 7.60
C ASP A 290 23.12 6.52 7.74
N THR A 291 22.46 6.02 6.70
CA THR A 291 21.88 4.67 6.68
C THR A 291 22.86 3.61 6.16
N GLY A 292 24.10 3.98 5.86
CA GLY A 292 25.16 3.06 5.44
C GLY A 292 24.88 2.43 4.07
N LYS A 293 24.53 3.25 3.08
CA LYS A 293 24.13 2.81 1.73
C LYS A 293 22.92 1.87 1.74
N ARG A 294 21.88 2.22 2.50
CA ARG A 294 20.62 1.46 2.53
C ARG A 294 19.47 2.36 2.10
N PRO A 295 18.56 1.86 1.25
CA PRO A 295 17.48 2.68 0.72
C PRO A 295 16.55 3.14 1.83
N VAL A 296 16.28 4.44 1.85
CA VAL A 296 15.36 5.07 2.80
C VAL A 296 13.94 4.90 2.30
N THR A 297 13.05 4.38 3.15
CA THR A 297 11.62 4.16 2.88
C THR A 297 10.71 5.12 3.65
N GLY A 298 11.30 5.99 4.49
CA GLY A 298 10.55 6.98 5.24
C GLY A 298 11.42 7.94 6.04
N ILE A 299 10.83 9.06 6.45
CA ILE A 299 11.48 10.14 7.18
C ILE A 299 10.53 10.64 8.26
N ARG A 300 11.08 10.99 9.44
CA ARG A 300 10.31 11.70 10.48
C ARG A 300 11.15 12.75 11.17
N LEU A 301 10.48 13.79 11.65
CA LEU A 301 11.02 14.70 12.66
C LEU A 301 10.82 14.08 14.04
N TYR A 302 11.83 14.17 14.88
CA TYR A 302 11.81 13.59 16.21
C TYR A 302 12.32 14.60 17.25
N LEU A 303 11.74 14.56 18.45
CA LEU A 303 12.14 15.43 19.57
C LEU A 303 12.91 14.61 20.61
N GLU A 304 14.23 14.72 20.57
CA GLU A 304 15.17 14.03 21.46
C GLU A 304 15.31 14.72 22.81
N GLY A 305 15.87 13.98 23.77
CA GLY A 305 16.20 14.46 25.11
C GLY A 305 15.05 14.34 26.13
N LYS A 306 15.40 14.39 27.42
CA LYS A 306 14.44 14.25 28.53
C LYS A 306 13.35 15.33 28.52
N LYS A 307 13.63 16.48 27.92
CA LYS A 307 12.70 17.61 27.79
C LYS A 307 12.00 17.69 26.42
N SER A 308 12.34 16.78 25.50
CA SER A 308 11.87 16.78 24.10
C SER A 308 12.06 18.15 23.44
N ASP A 309 13.24 18.75 23.64
CA ASP A 309 13.60 20.10 23.20
C ASP A 309 14.70 20.11 22.11
N HIS A 310 15.14 18.93 21.67
CA HIS A 310 16.11 18.77 20.59
C HIS A 310 15.43 18.22 19.34
N LEU A 311 15.36 19.01 18.28
CA LEU A 311 14.89 18.59 16.97
C LEU A 311 15.96 17.73 16.28
N ALA A 312 15.58 16.51 15.92
CA ALA A 312 16.37 15.57 15.15
C ALA A 312 15.58 15.03 13.95
N ILE A 313 16.29 14.53 12.95
CA ILE A 313 15.72 13.85 11.78
C ILE A 313 16.05 12.38 11.86
N HIS A 314 15.06 11.52 11.71
CA HIS A 314 15.28 10.07 11.68
C HIS A 314 14.88 9.53 10.30
N LEU A 315 15.67 8.59 9.79
CA LEU A 315 15.47 7.94 8.50
C LEU A 315 15.09 6.48 8.71
N GLN A 316 13.98 6.05 8.12
CA GLN A 316 13.63 4.63 8.07
C GLN A 316 14.30 4.03 6.84
N HIS A 317 15.07 2.96 7.02
CA HIS A 317 15.74 2.24 5.95
C HIS A 317 15.53 0.73 6.06
N LEU A 318 15.81 0.01 4.98
CA LEU A 318 15.85 -1.45 4.99
C LEU A 318 17.07 -1.94 5.80
N SER A 319 16.95 -3.05 6.53
CA SER A 319 18.05 -3.58 7.35
C SER A 319 19.19 -4.16 6.51
N THR A 320 18.89 -4.65 5.30
CA THR A 320 19.86 -5.12 4.31
C THR A 320 19.63 -4.43 2.98
N LEU A 321 20.69 -4.34 2.16
CA LEU A 321 20.63 -3.77 0.81
C LEU A 321 19.95 -4.76 -0.14
N PRO A 322 18.87 -4.38 -0.86
CA PRO A 322 18.29 -5.22 -1.90
C PRO A 322 19.29 -5.52 -3.02
N THR A 323 19.29 -6.74 -3.54
CA THR A 323 20.22 -7.19 -4.58
C THR A 323 20.02 -6.40 -5.88
N ILE A 324 18.79 -6.00 -6.19
CA ILE A 324 18.47 -5.19 -7.37
C ILE A 324 18.97 -3.74 -7.31
N LEU A 325 19.49 -3.28 -6.15
CA LEU A 325 19.93 -1.90 -5.95
C LEU A 325 21.44 -1.84 -5.65
N PRO A 326 22.32 -2.05 -6.64
CA PRO A 326 23.75 -1.80 -6.47
C PRO A 326 23.97 -0.29 -6.23
N LEU A 327 24.36 0.06 -5.00
CA LEU A 327 24.56 1.44 -4.58
C LEU A 327 26.04 1.84 -4.56
N SER A 328 26.35 2.91 -5.28
CA SER A 328 27.60 3.64 -5.15
C SER A 328 27.37 4.97 -4.43
N ASP A 329 28.33 5.39 -3.60
CA ASP A 329 28.26 6.74 -3.03
C ASP A 329 28.58 7.75 -4.11
N ASP A 330 27.78 8.81 -4.18
CA ASP A 330 28.15 9.97 -4.97
C ASP A 330 29.07 10.86 -4.13
N HIS A 331 30.31 10.98 -4.56
CA HIS A 331 31.30 11.87 -3.96
C HIS A 331 31.28 13.28 -4.58
N SER A 332 30.48 13.49 -5.63
CA SER A 332 30.45 14.73 -6.42
C SER A 332 29.30 15.68 -6.06
N TYR A 333 28.29 15.23 -5.30
CA TYR A 333 27.17 16.08 -4.91
C TYR A 333 27.57 17.10 -3.84
N GLU A 334 27.91 18.31 -4.28
CA GLU A 334 27.95 19.50 -3.44
C GLU A 334 26.55 20.10 -3.35
N SER A 335 26.08 20.38 -2.14
CA SER A 335 24.78 21.01 -1.94
C SER A 335 24.79 22.40 -2.55
N ILE A 336 23.93 22.66 -3.54
CA ILE A 336 23.79 23.99 -4.15
C ILE A 336 23.58 25.06 -3.07
N ASP A 337 24.31 26.15 -3.24
CA ASP A 337 24.28 27.32 -2.38
C ASP A 337 22.96 28.10 -2.48
N GLU A 338 22.66 28.71 -1.33
CA GLU A 338 21.52 29.55 -0.93
C GLU A 338 20.25 29.54 -1.81
N PRO A 339 19.12 28.99 -1.32
CA PRO A 339 17.84 29.08 -2.01
C PRO A 339 17.38 30.54 -2.11
N GLU A 340 16.62 30.86 -3.16
CA GLU A 340 15.99 32.17 -3.33
C GLU A 340 15.22 32.59 -2.06
N ARG A 341 15.25 33.88 -1.71
CA ARG A 341 14.63 34.43 -0.49
C ARG A 341 13.14 34.07 -0.33
N GLY A 342 12.46 33.69 -1.43
CA GLY A 342 11.06 33.26 -1.45
C GLY A 342 10.75 31.95 -0.72
N TYR A 343 11.75 31.12 -0.42
CA TYR A 343 11.56 29.84 0.28
C TYR A 343 11.74 29.92 1.81
N LEU A 344 11.87 31.12 2.38
CA LEU A 344 12.08 31.32 3.81
C LEU A 344 10.76 31.67 4.50
N GLU A 345 10.16 30.69 5.18
CA GLU A 345 8.88 30.86 5.86
C GLU A 345 9.06 31.04 7.38
N PRO A 346 8.37 32.02 8.01
CA PRO A 346 8.36 32.13 9.46
C PRO A 346 7.47 31.05 10.08
N VAL A 347 7.93 30.41 11.16
CA VAL A 347 7.15 29.36 11.84
C VAL A 347 5.91 29.92 12.57
N LYS A 348 5.99 31.13 13.11
CA LYS A 348 4.85 31.79 13.78
C LYS A 348 4.78 33.29 13.49
N TRP A 349 5.85 34.03 13.79
CA TRP A 349 5.93 35.47 13.53
C TRP A 349 7.15 35.78 12.66
N SER A 350 7.03 36.81 11.81
CA SER A 350 8.04 37.24 10.83
C SER A 350 9.36 37.74 11.44
N ILE A 351 9.40 38.02 12.74
CA ILE A 351 10.58 38.51 13.46
C ILE A 351 11.44 37.40 14.07
N PHE A 352 10.93 36.17 14.14
CA PHE A 352 11.59 35.04 14.81
C PHE A 352 12.23 34.07 13.81
N SER A 353 12.60 32.88 14.27
CA SER A 353 13.30 31.89 13.46
C SER A 353 12.48 31.45 12.24
N HIS A 354 13.15 31.28 11.10
CA HIS A 354 12.53 30.86 9.83
C HIS A 354 12.93 29.42 9.50
N VAL A 355 12.19 28.80 8.59
CA VAL A 355 12.46 27.49 8.03
C VAL A 355 12.57 27.63 6.52
N CYS A 356 13.60 27.01 5.94
CA CYS A 356 13.73 26.89 4.51
C CYS A 356 12.81 25.79 3.99
N THR A 357 11.81 26.16 3.19
CA THR A 357 10.82 25.26 2.57
C THR A 357 11.20 24.82 1.14
N ALA A 358 12.40 25.18 0.69
CA ALA A 358 12.92 24.77 -0.61
C ALA A 358 12.99 23.24 -0.73
N PRO A 359 12.53 22.65 -1.85
CA PRO A 359 12.55 21.21 -2.05
C PRO A 359 13.98 20.70 -2.28
N VAL A 360 14.47 19.85 -1.39
CA VAL A 360 15.79 19.21 -1.53
C VAL A 360 15.63 17.95 -2.36
N HIS A 361 16.12 17.99 -3.58
CA HIS A 361 16.20 16.86 -4.50
C HIS A 361 17.52 16.91 -5.26
N TYR A 362 17.90 15.79 -5.87
CA TYR A 362 19.13 15.71 -6.65
C TYR A 362 18.98 16.53 -7.95
N ASN A 363 19.88 17.49 -8.15
CA ASN A 363 19.92 18.40 -9.31
C ASN A 363 21.14 18.16 -10.23
N GLY A 364 21.87 17.06 -10.05
CA GLY A 364 23.02 16.75 -10.89
C GLY A 364 22.60 16.39 -12.32
N THR A 365 23.50 16.58 -13.29
CA THR A 365 23.28 16.17 -14.68
C THR A 365 22.91 14.70 -14.72
N HIS A 366 21.75 14.39 -15.29
CA HIS A 366 21.24 13.03 -15.41
C HIS A 366 22.22 12.17 -16.21
N PHE A 367 22.97 11.29 -15.56
CA PHE A 367 23.57 10.16 -16.26
C PHE A 367 22.44 9.22 -16.66
N GLU A 368 22.34 8.87 -17.94
CA GLU A 368 21.19 8.17 -18.53
C GLU A 368 20.89 6.80 -17.89
N CYS A 369 21.76 6.27 -17.03
CA CYS A 369 21.65 4.95 -16.41
C CYS A 369 21.83 4.92 -14.88
N THR A 370 21.69 6.06 -14.17
CA THR A 370 21.77 6.05 -12.70
C THR A 370 20.64 6.83 -12.04
N ALA A 371 20.11 6.30 -10.93
CA ALA A 371 19.05 6.95 -10.17
C ALA A 371 19.54 7.37 -8.77
N PRO A 372 19.42 8.66 -8.38
CA PRO A 372 19.78 9.12 -7.05
C PRO A 372 18.72 8.75 -6.02
N ILE A 373 19.13 8.18 -4.89
CA ILE A 373 18.28 7.93 -3.73
C ILE A 373 18.84 8.59 -2.48
N VAL A 374 17.97 8.94 -1.54
CA VAL A 374 18.38 9.51 -0.25
C VAL A 374 18.90 8.39 0.64
N THR A 375 20.10 8.57 1.18
CA THR A 375 20.72 7.68 2.18
C THR A 375 21.15 8.43 3.43
N LYS A 376 21.25 9.76 3.38
CA LYS A 376 21.73 10.59 4.49
C LYS A 376 20.88 11.84 4.65
N ALA A 377 20.73 12.33 5.87
CA ALA A 377 20.04 13.58 6.14
C ALA A 377 20.58 14.27 7.40
N TRP A 378 20.56 15.60 7.40
CA TRP A 378 20.95 16.40 8.56
C TRP A 378 20.32 17.79 8.52
N PHE A 379 20.37 18.47 9.65
CA PHE A 379 19.98 19.87 9.76
C PHE A 379 21.19 20.79 9.76
N GLU A 380 20.99 21.96 9.18
CA GLU A 380 21.94 23.06 9.21
C GLU A 380 21.19 24.32 9.67
N VAL A 381 21.77 25.08 10.59
CA VAL A 381 21.18 26.35 11.05
C VAL A 381 22.11 27.48 10.64
N LYS A 382 21.67 28.31 9.68
CA LYS A 382 22.42 29.51 9.27
C LYS A 382 21.77 30.77 9.84
N VAL A 383 22.57 31.81 10.01
CA VAL A 383 22.09 33.15 10.37
C VAL A 383 22.01 33.98 9.09
N VAL A 384 20.81 34.37 8.69
CA VAL A 384 20.56 35.21 7.50
C VAL A 384 20.07 36.56 8.00
N GLY A 385 20.94 37.58 7.93
CA GLY A 385 20.68 38.88 8.57
C GLY A 385 20.60 38.75 10.10
N MET A 386 19.46 39.12 10.69
CA MET A 386 19.20 38.98 12.14
C MET A 386 18.42 37.72 12.51
N ARG A 387 18.14 36.84 11.54
CA ARG A 387 17.23 35.69 11.71
C ARG A 387 18.01 34.37 11.66
N LYS A 388 17.65 33.44 12.55
CA LYS A 388 18.12 32.05 12.47
C LYS A 388 17.20 31.26 11.55
N VAL A 389 17.78 30.58 10.57
CA VAL A 389 17.05 29.81 9.57
C VAL A 389 17.44 28.33 9.65
N LEU A 390 16.44 27.46 9.72
CA LEU A 390 16.62 26.01 9.67
C LEU A 390 16.63 25.52 8.23
N PHE A 391 17.67 24.80 7.84
CA PHE A 391 17.82 24.13 6.55
C PHE A 391 17.83 22.62 6.73
N LEU A 392 17.18 21.92 5.81
CA LEU A 392 17.29 20.49 5.63
C LEU A 392 18.35 20.21 4.55
N ARG A 393 19.25 19.28 4.83
CA ARG A 393 20.23 18.79 3.85
C ARG A 393 20.08 17.28 3.71
N LEU A 394 20.22 16.81 2.48
CA LEU A 394 20.14 15.39 2.13
C LEU A 394 21.44 14.98 1.45
N GLY A 395 21.88 13.75 1.73
CA GLY A 395 22.94 13.08 1.00
C GLY A 395 22.36 11.95 0.15
N PHE A 396 22.86 11.85 -1.07
CA PHE A 396 22.37 10.92 -2.07
C PHE A 396 23.41 9.82 -2.33
N SER A 397 22.92 8.62 -2.66
CA SER A 397 23.71 7.53 -3.25
C SER A 397 23.08 7.18 -4.60
N MET A 398 23.91 6.76 -5.56
CA MET A 398 23.46 6.43 -6.91
C MET A 398 23.19 4.93 -7.01
N VAL A 399 22.01 4.58 -7.54
CA VAL A 399 21.68 3.22 -7.95
C VAL A 399 22.15 3.05 -9.40
N ALA A 400 23.06 2.10 -9.62
CA ALA A 400 23.50 1.76 -10.97
C ALA A 400 22.39 1.04 -11.76
N SER A 401 22.38 1.25 -13.07
CA SER A 401 21.45 0.62 -14.02
C SER A 401 19.97 0.81 -13.64
N ALA A 402 19.61 1.96 -13.06
CA ALA A 402 18.25 2.25 -12.65
C ALA A 402 17.78 3.61 -13.16
N ARG A 403 16.49 3.70 -13.51
CA ARG A 403 15.80 4.95 -13.86
C ARG A 403 14.62 5.21 -12.94
N LEU A 404 14.33 6.50 -12.76
CA LEU A 404 13.19 6.97 -12.00
C LEU A 404 11.91 6.80 -12.83
N ARG A 405 11.04 5.85 -12.46
CA ARG A 405 9.78 5.58 -13.20
C ARG A 405 8.69 6.57 -12.84
N ARG A 406 8.46 6.74 -11.55
CA ARG A 406 7.34 7.53 -11.00
C ARG A 406 7.81 8.22 -9.73
N SER A 407 7.41 9.48 -9.55
CA SER A 407 7.74 10.27 -8.36
C SER A 407 6.53 11.01 -7.84
N GLU A 408 6.35 10.99 -6.54
CA GLU A 408 5.22 11.61 -5.86
C GLU A 408 5.66 12.23 -4.53
N TRP A 409 5.15 13.42 -4.25
CA TRP A 409 5.27 13.98 -2.91
C TRP A 409 4.24 13.35 -1.96
N ASP A 410 4.61 13.23 -0.70
CA ASP A 410 3.67 12.81 0.33
C ASP A 410 2.56 13.85 0.57
N GLY A 411 1.33 13.37 0.77
CA GLY A 411 0.13 14.19 1.01
C GLY A 411 -0.81 14.34 -0.20
N PRO A 412 -2.05 14.84 0.01
CA PRO A 412 -3.04 14.99 -1.06
C PRO A 412 -2.54 15.97 -2.13
N SER A 413 -2.42 15.47 -3.35
CA SER A 413 -2.08 16.23 -4.54
C SER A 413 -3.31 17.00 -5.05
N THR A 414 -3.76 18.03 -4.34
CA THR A 414 -4.75 18.99 -4.87
C THR A 414 -4.52 20.38 -4.29
N LEU A 415 -4.16 21.31 -5.17
CA LEU A 415 -4.61 22.71 -5.19
C LEU A 415 -4.73 23.41 -3.83
N SER A 416 -3.73 24.24 -3.53
CA SER A 416 -3.95 25.51 -2.83
C SER A 416 -5.01 26.32 -3.59
N ARG A 417 -6.29 26.04 -3.33
CA ARG A 417 -7.36 27.02 -3.48
C ARG A 417 -7.56 27.62 -2.12
N LYS A 418 -7.16 28.88 -2.00
CA LYS A 418 -7.68 29.83 -1.02
C LYS A 418 -9.19 29.57 -0.85
N SER A 419 -9.61 29.19 0.35
CA SER A 419 -10.99 29.29 0.79
C SER A 419 -10.97 29.90 2.18
N GLY A 420 -11.76 30.96 2.32
CA GLY A 420 -11.67 31.94 3.38
C GLY A 420 -11.71 31.35 4.78
N MET A 421 -10.92 31.98 5.64
CA MET A 421 -11.22 32.16 7.05
C MET A 421 -12.70 32.59 7.20
N PHE A 422 -13.34 32.22 8.32
CA PHE A 422 -14.76 32.37 8.67
C PHE A 422 -15.67 31.15 8.40
N SER A 423 -15.48 30.06 9.14
CA SER A 423 -16.61 29.15 9.47
C SER A 423 -16.52 28.44 10.83
N MET A 424 -15.63 28.87 11.73
CA MET A 424 -15.40 28.20 13.02
C MET A 424 -15.89 28.99 14.24
N LEU A 425 -17.08 29.62 14.18
CA LEU A 425 -17.63 30.35 15.32
C LEU A 425 -19.13 30.14 15.61
N ILE A 426 -19.79 29.13 15.03
CA ILE A 426 -21.18 28.81 15.44
C ILE A 426 -21.33 27.28 15.54
N SER A 427 -20.92 26.70 16.65
CA SER A 427 -21.59 25.55 17.29
C SER A 427 -20.90 25.22 18.61
N THR A 428 -21.16 26.04 19.63
CA THR A 428 -20.98 25.64 21.03
C THR A 428 -22.28 25.92 21.74
N ARG A 429 -23.16 24.92 21.81
CA ARG A 429 -24.08 24.62 22.92
C ARG A 429 -25.02 23.48 22.50
N PHE A 430 -25.10 22.46 23.37
CA PHE A 430 -25.96 21.28 23.34
C PHE A 430 -25.50 20.05 22.52
N SER A 431 -24.61 19.24 23.10
CA SER A 431 -24.77 17.77 23.11
C SER A 431 -23.89 17.14 24.20
N SER A 432 -24.52 16.88 25.33
CA SER A 432 -24.04 15.98 26.37
C SER A 432 -24.11 14.53 25.87
N GLY A 433 -23.01 13.79 25.96
CA GLY A 433 -23.00 12.33 25.96
C GLY A 433 -23.01 11.66 24.59
N LEU A 434 -21.84 11.53 23.96
CA LEU A 434 -21.52 10.45 23.02
C LEU A 434 -20.00 10.25 23.04
N ASN A 435 -19.57 9.04 23.40
CA ASN A 435 -18.17 8.63 23.43
C ASN A 435 -17.50 8.93 22.07
N PRO A 436 -16.25 9.42 22.03
CA PRO A 436 -15.55 9.60 20.77
C PRO A 436 -15.37 8.22 20.11
N ASN A 437 -15.93 8.11 18.91
CA ASN A 437 -15.82 6.96 18.03
C ASN A 437 -14.34 6.54 17.93
N GLU A 438 -14.01 5.34 18.40
CA GLU A 438 -12.66 4.77 18.30
C GLU A 438 -12.31 4.68 16.82
N LYS A 439 -11.38 5.52 16.36
CA LYS A 439 -10.74 5.31 15.07
C LYS A 439 -10.11 3.91 15.11
N PRO A 440 -10.30 3.07 14.07
CA PRO A 440 -9.71 1.76 14.07
C PRO A 440 -8.20 1.89 14.23
N THR A 441 -7.68 1.38 15.34
CA THR A 441 -6.25 1.20 15.57
C THR A 441 -5.67 0.49 14.37
N LYS A 442 -4.64 1.08 13.77
CA LYS A 442 -3.88 0.47 12.68
C LYS A 442 -3.30 -0.83 13.24
N VAL A 443 -3.93 -1.96 12.93
CA VAL A 443 -3.50 -3.29 13.39
C VAL A 443 -2.19 -3.61 12.67
N ASP A 444 -1.07 -3.29 13.32
CA ASP A 444 0.25 -3.71 12.86
C ASP A 444 0.53 -5.11 13.42
N LEU A 445 0.37 -6.10 12.55
CA LEU A 445 0.42 -7.54 12.88
C LEU A 445 1.83 -8.15 12.75
N ASN A 446 2.84 -7.33 12.46
CA ASN A 446 4.23 -7.78 12.44
C ASN A 446 4.83 -7.65 13.85
N SER A 447 4.43 -8.53 14.77
CA SER A 447 4.82 -8.47 16.20
C SER A 447 6.26 -8.93 16.51
N ALA A 448 7.18 -8.90 15.53
CA ALA A 448 8.57 -9.33 15.74
C ALA A 448 9.51 -8.18 16.15
N VAL A 449 9.04 -6.93 16.11
CA VAL A 449 9.81 -5.76 16.53
C VAL A 449 8.86 -4.84 17.29
N PHE A 450 9.25 -4.36 18.47
CA PHE A 450 8.49 -3.38 19.24
C PHE A 450 8.03 -2.23 18.30
N PRO A 451 6.72 -2.08 18.02
CA PRO A 451 6.21 -0.99 17.18
C PRO A 451 6.18 0.33 17.96
N GLY A 452 6.30 0.25 19.29
CA GLY A 452 6.47 1.39 20.14
C GLY A 452 7.83 2.01 19.89
N GLY A 453 7.84 3.20 19.28
CA GLY A 453 8.76 4.22 19.74
C GLY A 453 8.71 4.33 21.27
N PRO A 454 9.72 4.93 21.91
CA PRO A 454 9.80 5.01 23.37
C PRO A 454 8.48 5.52 23.97
N PRO A 455 8.12 5.06 25.19
CA PRO A 455 6.86 5.41 25.82
C PRO A 455 6.64 6.91 25.77
N SER A 456 5.49 7.33 25.21
CA SER A 456 5.13 8.73 25.12
C SER A 456 5.15 9.32 26.55
N PRO A 457 5.85 10.44 26.79
CA PRO A 457 5.92 11.01 28.12
C PRO A 457 4.51 11.34 28.64
N THR A 458 4.30 11.14 29.93
CA THR A 458 3.01 11.30 30.65
C THR A 458 2.43 12.73 30.58
N LYS A 459 3.17 13.69 30.00
CA LYS A 459 2.74 15.06 29.70
C LYS A 459 3.12 15.40 28.26
N ALA A 460 2.19 15.95 27.49
CA ALA A 460 2.45 16.46 26.15
C ALA A 460 3.62 17.46 26.18
N PRO A 461 4.74 17.19 25.49
CA PRO A 461 5.91 18.06 25.55
C PRO A 461 5.57 19.45 25.01
N LYS A 462 6.07 20.52 25.65
CA LYS A 462 5.78 21.91 25.24
C LYS A 462 6.14 22.19 23.76
N MET A 463 7.06 21.42 23.19
CA MET A 463 7.59 21.56 21.82
C MET A 463 6.76 20.87 20.72
N THR A 464 5.82 19.97 21.06
CA THR A 464 4.92 19.37 20.05
C THR A 464 3.97 20.40 19.42
N ASN A 465 3.81 21.57 20.06
CA ASN A 465 3.10 22.71 19.50
C ASN A 465 3.83 23.40 18.35
N PHE A 466 5.12 23.11 18.15
CA PHE A 466 5.96 23.73 17.12
C PHE A 466 6.50 22.75 16.10
N VAL A 467 6.47 21.44 16.37
CA VAL A 467 7.01 20.40 15.47
C VAL A 467 5.97 19.30 15.31
N ASP A 468 5.65 18.97 14.06
CA ASP A 468 4.89 17.77 13.72
C ASP A 468 5.84 16.56 13.67
N THR A 469 5.57 15.58 14.54
CA THR A 469 6.35 14.35 14.69
C THR A 469 5.71 13.17 13.94
N LYS A 470 4.71 13.43 13.09
CA LYS A 470 4.08 12.43 12.25
C LYS A 470 5.11 11.71 11.37
N GLU A 471 5.10 10.40 11.43
CA GLU A 471 5.97 9.56 10.60
C GLU A 471 5.48 9.54 9.15
N ILE A 472 6.39 9.81 8.22
CA ILE A 472 6.12 9.77 6.80
C ILE A 472 6.85 8.55 6.27
N VAL A 473 6.12 7.46 6.09
CA VAL A 473 6.64 6.17 5.66
C VAL A 473 5.75 5.63 4.53
N ARG A 474 6.36 5.03 3.50
CA ARG A 474 5.63 4.21 2.52
C ARG A 474 6.06 2.76 2.64
N GLY A 475 5.09 1.87 2.79
CA GLY A 475 5.31 0.45 3.07
C GLY A 475 4.64 -0.49 2.07
N PRO A 476 4.56 -1.79 2.39
CA PRO A 476 3.88 -2.76 1.53
C PRO A 476 2.38 -2.48 1.36
N GLN A 477 1.77 -1.72 2.29
CA GLN A 477 0.39 -1.23 2.16
C GLN A 477 0.21 -0.21 1.03
N ASP A 478 1.31 0.45 0.63
CA ASP A 478 1.33 1.50 -0.36
C ASP A 478 1.77 0.91 -1.69
N THR A 479 0.80 0.44 -2.49
CA THR A 479 1.05 -0.13 -3.82
C THR A 479 1.99 0.77 -4.65
N PRO A 480 3.05 0.22 -5.26
CA PRO A 480 3.34 -1.20 -5.41
C PRO A 480 4.20 -1.82 -4.28
N GLY A 481 4.54 -1.08 -3.22
CA GLY A 481 5.14 -1.60 -1.99
C GLY A 481 6.66 -1.44 -1.85
N TYR A 482 7.34 -0.97 -2.91
CA TYR A 482 8.79 -0.81 -3.00
C TYR A 482 9.22 0.65 -3.22
N TRP A 483 8.70 1.56 -2.39
CA TRP A 483 9.00 2.98 -2.50
C TRP A 483 10.35 3.34 -1.86
N VAL A 484 11.11 4.19 -2.55
CA VAL A 484 12.34 4.82 -2.02
C VAL A 484 12.18 6.32 -1.92
N VAL A 485 12.87 6.95 -0.99
CA VAL A 485 12.89 8.41 -0.86
C VAL A 485 13.97 8.99 -1.76
N THR A 486 13.60 9.95 -2.61
CA THR A 486 14.50 10.64 -3.56
C THR A 486 14.59 12.15 -3.30
N GLY A 487 13.87 12.65 -2.31
CA GLY A 487 13.95 14.03 -1.88
C GLY A 487 13.08 14.30 -0.66
N ALA A 488 13.23 15.47 -0.06
CA ALA A 488 12.43 15.91 1.06
C ALA A 488 12.41 17.43 1.16
N LYS A 489 11.43 17.97 1.87
CA LYS A 489 11.36 19.40 2.17
C LYS A 489 10.73 19.64 3.52
N LEU A 490 11.14 20.72 4.18
CA LEU A 490 10.44 21.22 5.35
C LEU A 490 9.22 22.03 4.92
N CYS A 491 8.18 22.05 5.75
CA CYS A 491 6.95 22.79 5.54
C CYS A 491 6.54 23.45 6.86
N VAL A 492 5.84 24.58 6.78
CA VAL A 492 5.20 25.20 7.94
C VAL A 492 3.69 25.04 7.81
N GLU A 493 3.11 24.10 8.55
CA GLU A 493 1.66 23.81 8.50
C GLU A 493 1.01 24.16 9.84
N GLY A 494 0.13 25.17 9.84
CA GLY A 494 -0.56 25.61 11.05
C GLY A 494 0.38 26.13 12.14
N GLY A 495 1.51 26.71 11.75
CA GLY A 495 2.54 27.22 12.67
C GLY A 495 3.44 26.15 13.30
N ARG A 496 3.45 24.93 12.72
CA ARG A 496 4.32 23.82 13.09
C ARG A 496 5.26 23.48 11.95
N ILE A 497 6.49 23.11 12.30
CA ILE A 497 7.49 22.56 11.39
C ILE A 497 7.08 21.12 11.09
N SER A 498 6.77 20.82 9.84
CA SER A 498 6.55 19.47 9.32
C SER A 498 7.57 19.16 8.23
N ILE A 499 7.68 17.88 7.87
CA ILE A 499 8.51 17.40 6.77
C ILE A 499 7.59 16.80 5.71
N LYS A 500 8.00 16.81 4.44
CA LYS A 500 7.39 16.03 3.36
C LYS A 500 8.48 15.30 2.62
N ALA A 501 8.25 14.04 2.28
CA ALA A 501 9.17 13.24 1.48
C ALA A 501 8.65 13.14 0.04
N LYS A 502 9.59 13.09 -0.91
CA LYS A 502 9.35 12.70 -2.29
C LYS A 502 9.70 11.23 -2.41
N TYR A 503 8.69 10.43 -2.71
CA TYR A 503 8.81 9.00 -2.93
C TYR A 503 8.88 8.71 -4.41
N SER A 504 9.69 7.71 -4.77
CA SER A 504 9.80 7.29 -6.15
C SER A 504 9.91 5.79 -6.30
N LEU A 505 9.54 5.34 -7.49
CA LEU A 505 9.73 3.97 -7.96
C LEU A 505 10.90 3.94 -8.92
N LEU A 506 11.76 2.94 -8.75
CA LEU A 506 12.90 2.68 -9.61
C LEU A 506 12.55 1.55 -10.58
N THR A 507 12.99 1.69 -11.83
CA THR A 507 13.02 0.60 -12.80
C THR A 507 14.47 0.25 -13.05
N VAL A 508 14.85 -0.99 -12.78
CA VAL A 508 16.16 -1.52 -13.14
C VAL A 508 16.15 -1.84 -14.63
N ILE A 509 17.15 -1.34 -15.35
CA ILE A 509 17.39 -1.65 -16.76
C ILE A 509 18.34 -2.84 -16.77
N SER A 510 17.82 -4.02 -17.13
CA SER A 510 18.69 -5.15 -17.47
C SER A 510 19.33 -4.90 -18.84
N GLU A 511 20.65 -5.11 -18.94
CA GLU A 511 21.44 -4.91 -20.16
C GLU A 511 20.96 -5.80 -21.33
N GLU A 512 20.20 -6.88 -21.06
CA GLU A 512 19.62 -7.77 -22.09
C GLU A 512 18.67 -7.06 -23.07
N ARG A 513 18.12 -5.89 -22.73
CA ARG A 513 17.22 -5.15 -23.62
C ARG A 513 17.95 -4.23 -24.62
N GLN A 514 19.26 -4.06 -24.50
CA GLN A 514 20.04 -3.24 -25.44
C GLN A 514 20.43 -3.98 -26.72
N GLU A 515 20.39 -5.32 -26.75
CA GLU A 515 20.74 -6.08 -27.96
C GLU A 515 19.58 -6.18 -28.98
N GLN A 516 18.34 -5.95 -28.58
CA GLN A 516 17.18 -6.01 -29.49
C GLN A 516 16.83 -4.68 -30.17
N SER A 517 17.52 -3.58 -29.84
CA SER A 517 17.33 -2.28 -30.51
C SER A 517 18.39 -1.95 -31.56
N THR A 518 19.28 -2.89 -31.88
CA THR A 518 20.39 -2.68 -32.82
C THR A 518 20.42 -3.67 -33.99
N LEU A 519 19.27 -4.27 -34.32
CA LEU A 519 19.08 -5.03 -35.56
C LEU A 519 17.95 -4.45 -36.41
#